data_AF-A0A366XVM1-F1
#
_entry.id   AF-A0A366XVM1-F1
#
_cell.length_a   1.000
_cell.length_b   1.000
_cell.length_c   1.000
_cell.angle_alpha   90.00
_cell.angle_beta   90.00
_cell.angle_gamma   90.00
#
_symmetry.space_group_name_H-M   'P 1'
#
loop_
_entity.id
_entity.type
_entity.pdbx_description
1 polymer ?
#
loop_
_entity_poly.entity_id
_entity_poly.type
_entity_poly.pdbx_seq_one_letter_code
_entity_poly.pdbx_strand_id
1 'polypeptide(L)' 'MMIKGKERVRFDCVGTIWEPHIYKCKSCEEEFRYQLAAERSKKSYLLSCPSCEEKEPVEKLSPKSFEIVGVIEDPVFVTT' A
#
# COMPACT_ATOMS: atom_id res chain seq x y z
N MET A 1 -1.10 22.70 18.53
CA MET A 1 -1.26 21.24 18.74
C MET A 1 -1.55 20.60 17.39
N MET A 2 -0.64 19.78 16.87
CA MET A 2 -0.96 18.92 15.73
C MET A 2 -1.82 17.78 16.27
N ILE A 3 -3.13 17.86 16.10
CA ILE A 3 -3.98 16.68 16.22
C ILE A 3 -3.55 15.73 15.11
N LYS A 4 -2.72 14.72 15.43
CA LYS A 4 -2.53 13.57 14.55
C LYS A 4 -3.92 13.00 14.30
N GLY A 5 -4.47 13.24 13.11
CA GLY A 5 -5.74 12.66 12.71
C GLY A 5 -5.69 11.14 12.90
N LYS A 6 -6.82 10.54 13.27
CA LYS A 6 -6.94 9.08 13.30
C LYS A 6 -6.73 8.56 11.88
N GLU A 7 -5.79 7.62 11.69
CA GLU A 7 -5.64 6.87 10.43
C GLU A 7 -6.97 6.19 10.13
N ARG A 8 -7.45 6.33 8.89
CA ARG A 8 -8.63 5.62 8.41
C ARG A 8 -8.18 4.62 7.37
N VAL A 9 -8.63 3.37 7.54
CA VAL A 9 -8.33 2.29 6.62
C VAL A 9 -9.66 1.84 6.03
N ARG A 10 -9.73 1.82 4.70
CA ARG A 10 -10.85 1.24 3.97
C ARG A 10 -10.53 -0.22 3.70
N PHE A 11 -11.37 -1.08 4.24
CA PHE A 11 -11.41 -2.51 3.92
C PHE A 11 -12.42 -2.70 2.77
N ASP A 12 -12.27 -3.76 1.97
CA ASP A 12 -13.12 -4.08 0.81
C ASP A 12 -12.97 -3.16 -0.43
N CYS A 13 -11.86 -2.45 -0.56
CA CYS A 13 -11.53 -1.75 -1.80
C CYS A 13 -10.07 -1.95 -2.20
N VAL A 14 -9.83 -1.86 -3.51
CA VAL A 14 -8.49 -2.05 -4.11
C VAL A 14 -7.71 -0.73 -4.19
N GLY A 15 -8.40 0.42 -4.13
CA GLY A 15 -7.78 1.74 -4.21
C GLY A 15 -7.19 2.06 -5.59
N THR A 16 -6.24 3.00 -5.62
CA THR A 16 -5.46 3.43 -6.78
C THR A 16 -3.97 3.35 -6.46
N ILE A 17 -3.09 3.12 -7.44
CA ILE A 17 -1.64 2.99 -7.22
C ILE A 17 -0.98 4.16 -6.45
N TRP A 18 -1.66 5.31 -6.40
CA TRP A 18 -1.24 6.53 -5.72
C TRP A 18 -1.58 6.54 -4.23
N GLU A 19 -2.46 5.67 -3.78
CA GLU A 19 -2.85 5.58 -2.38
C GLU A 19 -1.88 4.67 -1.61
N PRO A 20 -1.64 4.93 -0.32
CA PRO A 20 -0.97 3.98 0.55
C PRO A 20 -1.87 2.76 0.82
N HIS A 21 -1.31 1.56 0.77
CA HIS A 21 -2.02 0.30 1.00
C HIS A 21 -1.37 -0.48 2.14
N ILE A 22 -2.15 -1.39 2.71
CA ILE A 22 -1.68 -2.47 3.55
C ILE A 22 -1.62 -3.72 2.68
N TYR A 23 -0.43 -4.30 2.54
CA TYR A 23 -0.21 -5.54 1.81
C TYR A 23 0.08 -6.67 2.77
N LYS A 24 -0.48 -7.85 2.52
CA LYS A 24 -0.09 -9.10 3.14
C LYS A 24 0.79 -9.89 2.17
N CYS A 25 1.99 -10.25 2.60
CA CYS A 25 2.86 -11.12 1.80
C CYS A 25 2.35 -12.57 1.87
N LYS A 26 2.14 -13.23 0.74
CA LYS A 26 1.72 -14.65 0.76
C LYS A 26 2.84 -15.61 1.15
N SER A 27 4.09 -15.20 1.04
CA SER A 27 5.25 -16.04 1.35
C SER A 27 5.54 -16.13 2.85
N CYS A 28 5.39 -15.03 3.59
CA CYS A 28 5.69 -14.97 5.03
C CYS A 28 4.50 -14.54 5.91
N GLU A 29 3.35 -14.28 5.30
CA GLU A 29 2.10 -13.85 5.95
C GLU A 29 2.15 -12.50 6.68
N GLU A 30 3.29 -11.82 6.68
CA GLU A 30 3.45 -10.51 7.30
C GLU A 30 2.71 -9.41 6.54
N GLU A 31 2.10 -8.51 7.31
CA GLU A 31 1.41 -7.32 6.83
C GLU A 31 2.31 -6.10 6.92
N PHE A 32 2.35 -5.31 5.85
CA PHE A 32 3.16 -4.10 5.80
C PHE A 32 2.48 -2.99 5.02
N ARG A 33 2.81 -1.75 5.38
CA ARG A 33 2.29 -0.55 4.73
C ARG A 33 3.21 -0.15 3.59
N TYR A 34 2.66 0.10 2.41
CA TYR A 34 3.44 0.49 1.24
C TYR A 34 2.63 1.30 0.23
N GLN A 35 3.29 2.22 -0.47
CA GLN A 35 2.70 3.03 -1.54
C GLN A 35 3.45 2.74 -2.84
N LEU A 36 2.80 2.06 -3.79
CA LEU A 36 3.41 1.64 -5.06
C LEU A 36 3.97 2.83 -5.86
N ALA A 37 3.23 3.95 -5.90
CA ALA A 37 3.65 5.14 -6.63
C ALA A 37 4.97 5.76 -6.14
N ALA A 38 5.41 5.46 -4.91
CA ALA A 38 6.68 5.96 -4.37
C ALA A 38 7.91 5.34 -5.06
N GLU A 39 7.80 4.09 -5.54
CA GLU A 39 8.87 3.38 -6.23
C GLU A 39 8.50 3.08 -7.69
N ARG A 40 8.68 4.09 -8.55
CA ARG A 40 8.48 3.95 -10.00
C ARG A 40 9.77 3.53 -10.69
N SER A 41 9.83 2.28 -11.18
CA SER A 41 10.96 1.81 -12.00
C SER A 41 10.55 1.72 -13.46
N LYS A 42 10.93 2.75 -14.25
CA LYS A 42 10.83 2.90 -15.74
C LYS A 42 9.48 2.59 -16.42
N LYS A 43 8.82 1.46 -16.16
CA LYS A 43 7.50 1.04 -16.70
C LYS A 43 6.61 0.27 -15.72
N SER A 44 7.11 -0.16 -14.55
CA SER A 44 6.34 -0.88 -13.53
C SER A 44 6.66 -0.37 -12.13
N TYR A 45 5.78 -0.66 -11.17
CA TYR A 45 6.02 -0.43 -9.76
C TYR A 45 6.63 -1.69 -9.17
N LEU A 46 7.55 -1.58 -8.22
CA LEU A 46 8.12 -2.75 -7.54
C LEU A 46 7.53 -2.82 -6.12
N LEU A 47 6.89 -3.95 -5.81
CA LEU A 47 6.43 -4.24 -4.45
C LEU A 47 7.43 -5.18 -3.80
N SER A 48 7.99 -4.78 -2.65
CA SER A 48 8.96 -5.58 -1.90
C SER A 48 8.46 -5.83 -0.49
N CYS A 49 8.44 -7.09 -0.06
CA CYS A 49 8.18 -7.44 1.33
C CYS A 49 9.40 -7.02 2.18
N PRO A 50 9.22 -6.23 3.26
CA PRO A 50 10.31 -5.88 4.15
C PRO A 50 10.75 -7.03 5.07
N SER A 51 9.92 -8.06 5.24
CA SER A 51 10.22 -9.18 6.16
C SER A 51 10.98 -10.33 5.50
N CYS A 52 10.63 -10.71 4.27
CA CYS A 52 11.23 -11.86 3.59
C CYS A 52 11.89 -11.49 2.25
N GLU A 53 11.91 -10.20 1.89
CA GLU A 53 12.52 -9.68 0.66
C GLU A 53 11.92 -10.22 -0.65
N GLU A 54 10.74 -10.85 -0.60
CA GLU A 54 9.94 -11.20 -1.78
C GLU A 54 9.68 -9.93 -2.60
N LYS A 55 9.92 -9.98 -3.92
CA LYS A 55 9.77 -8.83 -4.82
C LYS A 55 8.88 -9.19 -5.99
N GLU A 56 7.89 -8.35 -6.26
CA GLU A 56 6.99 -8.50 -7.40
C GLU A 56 6.90 -7.20 -8.21
N PRO A 57 7.14 -7.25 -9.53
CA PRO A 57 6.80 -6.14 -10.41
C PRO A 57 5.28 -6.06 -10.60
N VAL A 58 4.71 -4.91 -10.27
CA VAL A 58 3.28 -4.61 -10.29
C VAL A 58 3.00 -3.58 -11.38
N GLU A 59 2.27 -3.97 -12.42
CA GLU A 59 1.83 -3.06 -13.50
C GLU A 59 0.48 -2.39 -13.19
N LYS A 60 -0.37 -3.08 -12.43
CA LYS A 60 -1.70 -2.66 -11.95
C LYS A 60 -1.93 -3.21 -10.54
N LEU A 61 -2.88 -2.67 -9.78
CA LEU A 61 -3.26 -3.11 -8.42
C LEU A 61 -3.87 -4.53 -8.37
N SER A 62 -3.09 -5.51 -8.78
CA SER A 62 -3.42 -6.93 -8.77
C SER A 62 -2.13 -7.74 -8.63
N PRO A 63 -1.36 -7.56 -7.54
CA PRO A 63 -0.19 -8.39 -7.28
C PRO A 63 -0.61 -9.85 -7.04
N LYS A 64 0.25 -10.79 -7.44
CA LYS A 64 0.05 -12.23 -7.30
C LYS A 64 0.62 -12.75 -5.99
N SER A 65 1.82 -12.30 -5.62
CA SER A 65 2.56 -12.69 -4.41
C SER A 65 2.11 -11.90 -3.17
N PHE A 66 1.31 -10.85 -3.36
CA PHE A 66 0.77 -10.01 -2.30
C PHE A 66 -0.75 -9.93 -2.37
N GLU A 67 -1.37 -9.72 -1.22
CA GLU A 67 -2.80 -9.44 -1.09
C GLU A 67 -2.98 -8.01 -0.57
N ILE A 68 -3.90 -7.25 -1.16
CA ILE A 68 -4.26 -5.92 -0.67
C ILE A 68 -5.29 -6.12 0.45
N VAL A 69 -4.89 -5.84 1.68
CA VAL A 69 -5.74 -6.03 2.88
C VAL A 69 -6.53 -4.77 3.20
N GLY A 70 -6.02 -3.60 2.79
CA GLY A 70 -6.71 -2.34 2.98
C GLY A 70 -6.03 -1.17 2.28
N VAL A 71 -6.78 -0.08 2.15
CA VAL A 71 -6.30 1.19 1.57
C VAL A 71 -6.33 2.25 2.67
N ILE A 72 -5.19 2.89 2.91
CA ILE A 72 -5.04 3.93 3.92
C ILE A 72 -5.54 5.25 3.32
N GLU A 73 -6.53 5.87 3.93
CA GLU A 73 -6.98 7.20 3.55
C GLU A 73 -5.97 8.23 4.05
N ASP A 74 -5.47 9.07 3.14
CA ASP A 74 -4.69 10.22 3.53
C ASP A 74 -5.59 11.17 4.36
N PRO A 75 -5.13 11.67 5.52
CA PRO A 75 -5.93 12.59 6.31
C PRO A 75 -6.16 13.85 5.49
N VAL A 76 -7.39 14.01 4.96
CA VAL A 76 -7.82 15.25 4.32
C VAL A 76 -7.63 16.38 5.35
N PHE A 77 -6.65 17.24 5.13
CA PHE A 77 -6.49 18.46 5.89
C PHE A 77 -7.69 19.35 5.58
N VAL A 78 -8.69 19.32 6.46
CA VAL A 78 -9.81 20.25 6.39
C VAL A 78 -9.29 21.61 6.86
N THR A 79 -8.94 22.49 5.93
CA THR A 79 -8.73 23.91 6.25
C THR A 79 -10.11 24.50 6.56
N THR A 80 -10.35 24.78 7.83
CA THR A 80 -11.54 25.52 8.29
C THR A 80 -11.22 27.01 8.33
#